data_AF-A0A958AU98-F1
#
_entry.id   AF-A0A958AU98-F1
#
_cell.length_a   1.000
_cell.length_b   1.000
_cell.length_c   1.000
_cell.angle_alpha   90.00
_cell.angle_beta   90.00
_cell.angle_gamma   90.00
#
_symmetry.space_group_name_H-M   'P 1'
#
loop_
_entity.id
_entity.type
_entity.pdbx_description
1 polymer ?
#
loop_
_entity_poly.entity_id
_entity_poly.type
_entity_poly.pdbx_seq_one_letter_code
_entity_poly.pdbx_strand_id
1 'polypeptide(L)' 'MDRDKITSLMREAGIVGAGGAGFPTYVKAGSNAEVVIANGAECEPLTHVDKELIMAY' A
#
# COMPACT_ATOMS: atom_id res chain seq x y z
N MET A 1 -4.04 -6.83 16.98
CA MET A 1 -2.63 -7.01 16.56
C MET A 1 -1.98 -5.65 16.65
N ASP A 2 -0.81 -5.55 17.27
CA ASP A 2 -0.13 -4.26 17.51
C ASP A 2 0.42 -3.65 16.20
N ARG A 3 0.42 -2.32 16.09
CA ARG A 3 0.92 -1.59 14.91
C ARG A 3 2.38 -1.97 14.63
N ASP A 4 3.18 -2.02 15.68
CA ASP A 4 4.61 -2.31 15.59
C ASP A 4 4.87 -3.73 15.08
N LYS A 5 3.99 -4.67 15.43
CA LYS A 5 4.04 -6.03 14.88
C LYS A 5 3.74 -6.03 13.38
N ILE A 6 2.75 -5.26 12.92
CA ILE A 6 2.37 -5.19 11.50
C ILE A 6 3.48 -4.53 10.68
N THR A 7 4.05 -3.41 11.14
CA THR A 7 5.13 -2.72 10.43
C THR A 7 6.41 -3.57 10.40
N SER A 8 6.71 -4.32 11.46
CA SER A 8 7.85 -5.26 11.48
C SER A 8 7.66 -6.37 10.44
N LEU A 9 6.48 -6.99 10.36
CA LEU A 9 6.17 -7.98 9.34
C LEU A 9 6.29 -7.43 7.91
N MET A 10 5.78 -6.20 7.67
CA MET A 10 5.91 -5.54 6.37
C MET A 10 7.38 -5.30 5.99
N ARG A 11 8.22 -4.93 6.97
CA ARG A 11 9.65 -4.72 6.76
C ARG A 11 10.37 -6.03 6.44
N GLU A 12 10.12 -7.08 7.22
CA GLU A 12 10.73 -8.40 7.04
C GLU A 12 10.36 -9.02 5.68
N ALA A 13 9.11 -8.83 5.24
CA ALA A 13 8.62 -9.27 3.94
C ALA A 13 9.06 -8.37 2.77
N GLY A 14 9.72 -7.24 3.03
CA GLY A 14 10.17 -6.32 1.98
C GLY A 14 9.03 -5.63 1.22
N ILE A 15 7.88 -5.39 1.86
CA ILE A 15 6.70 -4.81 1.20
C ILE A 15 6.96 -3.35 0.83
N VAL A 16 6.75 -3.04 -0.44
CA VAL A 16 6.82 -1.69 -1.01
C VAL A 16 5.46 -1.27 -1.59
N GLY A 17 5.26 0.04 -1.78
CA GLY A 17 4.03 0.57 -2.37
C GLY A 17 3.86 0.17 -3.84
N ALA A 18 2.68 -0.34 -4.19
CA ALA A 18 2.34 -0.82 -5.54
C ALA A 18 1.94 0.27 -6.55
N GLY A 19 1.86 1.54 -6.13
CA GLY A 19 1.43 2.66 -6.99
C GLY A 19 2.54 3.32 -7.82
N GLY A 20 3.67 2.64 -8.06
CA GLY A 20 4.78 3.14 -8.90
C GLY A 20 5.95 3.82 -8.16
N ALA A 21 5.71 4.45 -7.00
CA ALA A 21 6.78 5.10 -6.25
C ALA A 21 7.75 4.12 -5.55
N GLY A 22 7.33 2.87 -5.30
CA GLY A 22 8.16 1.86 -4.62
C GLY A 22 8.55 2.21 -3.18
N PHE A 23 7.86 3.16 -2.54
CA PHE A 23 8.20 3.61 -1.19
C PHE A 23 7.99 2.48 -0.16
N PRO A 24 8.89 2.28 0.82
CA PRO A 24 8.75 1.23 1.82
C PRO A 24 7.46 1.35 2.63
N THR A 25 6.60 0.34 2.56
CA THR A 25 5.25 0.40 3.15
C THR A 25 5.29 0.50 4.67
N TYR A 26 6.24 -0.18 5.33
CA TYR A 26 6.40 -0.12 6.79
C TYR A 26 6.72 1.29 7.30
N VAL A 27 7.44 2.10 6.52
CA VAL A 27 7.75 3.49 6.87
C VAL A 27 6.48 4.33 6.80
N LYS A 28 5.70 4.17 5.72
CA LYS A 28 4.44 4.91 5.53
C LYS A 28 3.39 4.52 6.57
N ALA A 29 3.27 3.22 6.87
CA ALA A 29 2.35 2.68 7.88
C ALA A 29 2.75 3.04 9.32
N GLY A 30 4.03 3.32 9.57
CA GLY A 30 4.52 3.83 10.85
C GLY A 30 4.23 5.32 11.10
N SER A 31 3.60 6.02 10.17
CA SER A 31 3.27 7.44 10.33
C SER A 31 2.16 7.69 11.37
N ASN A 32 2.06 8.94 11.83
CA ASN A 32 1.01 9.40 12.73
C ASN A 32 -0.23 9.95 11.99
N ALA A 33 -0.39 9.62 10.72
CA ALA A 33 -1.56 10.07 9.95
C ALA A 33 -2.85 9.45 10.53
N GLU A 34 -3.85 10.28 10.78
CA GLU A 34 -5.15 9.86 11.30
C GLU A 34 -6.06 9.29 10.20
N VAL A 35 -5.84 9.72 8.96
CA VAL A 35 -6.65 9.35 7.80
C VAL A 35 -5.83 8.49 6.86
N VAL A 36 -6.44 7.38 6.43
CA VAL A 36 -5.92 6.53 5.37
C VAL A 36 -6.82 6.69 4.15
N ILE A 37 -6.19 6.99 3.01
CA ILE A 37 -6.87 7.04 1.70
C ILE A 37 -6.38 5.83 0.91
N ALA A 38 -7.30 4.95 0.54
CA ALA A 38 -7.04 3.90 -0.43
C ALA A 38 -7.09 4.52 -1.84
N ASN A 39 -5.98 4.45 -2.57
CA ASN A 39 -5.93 4.95 -3.94
C ASN A 39 -6.40 3.83 -4.89
N GLY A 40 -7.52 4.04 -5.58
CA GLY A 40 -7.96 3.20 -6.70
C GLY A 40 -7.98 3.96 -8.04
N ALA A 41 -7.41 5.16 -8.08
CA ALA A 41 -7.28 5.96 -9.28
C ALA A 41 -5.98 5.59 -10.00
N GLU A 42 -6.05 4.59 -10.86
CA GLU A 42 -4.97 4.14 -11.72
C GLU A 42 -5.11 4.81 -13.09
N CYS A 43 -4.44 5.94 -13.28
CA CYS A 43 -4.48 6.73 -14.51
C CYS A 43 -3.30 6.47 -15.45
N GLU A 44 -2.34 5.64 -15.03
CA GLU A 44 -1.15 5.33 -15.83
C GLU A 44 -1.56 4.46 -17.06
N PRO A 45 -1.10 4.79 -18.27
CA PRO A 45 -1.40 3.99 -19.45
C PRO A 45 -0.99 2.53 -19.30
N LEU A 46 -1.85 1.63 -19.80
CA LEU A 46 -1.65 0.17 -19.84
C LEU A 46 -1.67 -0.54 -18.49
N THR A 47 -1.84 0.16 -17.37
CA THR A 47 -2.04 -0.48 -16.06
C THR A 47 -3.53 -0.49 -15.71
N HIS A 48 -4.01 -1.64 -15.24
CA HIS A 48 -5.42 -1.89 -14.93
C HIS A 48 -5.59 -2.70 -13.64
N VAL A 49 -4.53 -2.87 -12.85
CA VAL A 49 -4.50 -3.74 -11.68
C VAL A 49 -5.50 -3.28 -10.62
N ASP A 50 -5.57 -1.97 -10.35
CA ASP A 50 -6.47 -1.44 -9.32
C ASP A 50 -7.94 -1.65 -9.73
N LYS A 51 -8.25 -1.44 -11.02
CA LYS A 51 -9.58 -1.72 -11.57
C LYS A 51 -9.95 -3.19 -11.42
N GLU A 52 -9.07 -4.11 -11.81
CA GLU A 52 -9.36 -5.55 -11.75
C GLU A 52 -9.53 -6.03 -10.30
N LEU A 53 -8.74 -5.50 -9.35
CA LEU A 53 -8.87 -5.82 -7.93
C LEU A 53 -10.21 -5.36 -7.35
N ILE A 54 -10.66 -4.14 -7.69
CA ILE A 54 -11.96 -3.59 -7.23
C ILE A 54 -13.15 -4.37 -7.81
N MET A 55 -13.02 -4.89 -9.03
CA MET A 55 -14.09 -5.66 -9.67
C MET A 55 -14.15 -7.11 -9.16
N ALA A 56 -13.02 -7.67 -8.73
CA ALA A 56 -12.91 -9.07 -8.34
C ALA A 56 -13.24 -9.35 -6.85
N TYR A 57 -13.08 -8.36 -5.97
CA TYR A 57 -13.22 -8.50 -4.51
C TYR A 57 -14.11 -7.41 -3.93
#